data_AF-A0A351PU37-F1
#
_entry.id   AF-A0A351PU37-F1
#
_cell.length_a   1.000
_cell.length_b   1.000
_cell.length_c   1.000
_cell.angle_alpha   90.00
_cell.angle_beta   90.00
_cell.angle_gamma   90.00
#
_symmetry.space_group_name_H-M   'P 1'
#
loop_
_entity.id
_entity.type
_entity.pdbx_description
1 polymer ?
#
loop_
_entity_poly.entity_id
_entity_poly.type
_entity_poly.pdbx_seq_one_letter_code
_entity_poly.pdbx_strand_id
1 'polypeptide(L)' 'MTTCDRLLKYVRVHTTSDEDSDSTPSTARQFDLARMLQDELKEMGIDS' A
#
# COMPACT_ATOMS: atom_id res chain seq x y z
N MET A 1 -7.14 16.67 -4.12
CA MET A 1 -6.10 15.75 -4.61
C MET A 1 -6.60 15.11 -5.89
N THR A 2 -5.78 15.07 -6.95
CA THR A 2 -6.17 14.42 -8.22
C THR A 2 -5.82 12.92 -8.19
N THR A 3 -6.45 12.10 -9.03
CA THR A 3 -6.14 10.66 -9.12
C THR A 3 -4.68 10.40 -9.48
N CYS A 4 -4.06 11.29 -10.27
CA CYS A 4 -2.66 11.20 -10.66
C CYS A 4 -1.70 11.42 -9.49
N ASP A 5 -1.99 12.35 -8.58
CA ASP A 5 -1.18 12.55 -7.36
C ASP A 5 -1.17 11.31 -6.48
N ARG A 6 -2.31 10.63 -6.36
CA ARG A 6 -2.43 9.38 -5.58
C ARG A 6 -1.59 8.27 -6.20
N LEU A 7 -1.67 8.12 -7.53
CA LEU A 7 -0.87 7.12 -8.26
C LEU A 7 0.64 7.37 -8.11
N LEU A 8 1.09 8.62 -8.24
CA LEU A 8 2.50 8.99 -8.08
C LEU A 8 3.00 8.81 -6.63
N LYS A 9 2.11 8.92 -5.64
CA LYS A 9 2.44 8.63 -4.23
C LYS A 9 2.63 7.11 -4.03
N TYR A 10 1.75 6.28 -4.59
CA TYR A 10 1.81 4.83 -4.39
C TYR A 10 2.94 4.15 -5.16
N VAL A 11 3.25 4.62 -6.38
CA VAL A 11 4.32 4.02 -7.20
C VAL A 11 5.72 4.16 -6.57
N ARG A 12 5.88 5.09 -5.62
CA ARG A 12 7.12 5.26 -4.84
C ARG A 12 7.29 4.20 -3.75
N VAL A 13 6.25 3.47 -3.38
CA VAL A 13 6.32 2.42 -2.37
C VAL A 13 6.94 1.17 -3.00
N HIS A 14 8.03 0.69 -2.41
CA HIS A 14 8.77 -0.47 -2.89
C HIS A 14 7.99 -1.76 -2.60
N THR A 15 7.13 -2.16 -3.56
CA THR A 15 6.21 -3.30 -3.48
C THR A 15 6.68 -4.50 -4.29
N THR A 16 7.96 -4.55 -4.66
CA THR A 16 8.52 -5.67 -5.41
C THR A 16 8.36 -6.97 -4.62
N SER A 17 7.65 -7.92 -5.23
CA SER A 17 7.46 -9.28 -4.72
C SER A 17 8.79 -10.03 -4.73
N ASP A 18 9.03 -10.84 -3.72
CA ASP A 18 10.11 -11.85 -3.76
C ASP A 18 9.48 -13.17 -4.23
N GLU A 19 9.95 -13.70 -5.35
CA GLU A 19 9.45 -14.96 -5.94
C GLU A 19 9.87 -16.20 -5.12
N ASP A 20 10.84 -16.05 -4.21
CA ASP A 20 11.37 -17.11 -3.34
C ASP A 20 10.63 -17.23 -1.99
N SER A 21 9.60 -16.41 -1.76
CA SER A 21 8.96 -16.32 -0.43
C SER A 21 7.67 -17.13 -0.36
N ASP A 22 7.60 -18.07 0.59
CA ASP A 22 6.44 -18.96 0.85
C ASP A 22 5.32 -18.27 1.67
N SER A 23 5.55 -17.02 2.11
CA SER A 23 4.57 -16.24 2.91
C SER A 23 3.77 -15.27 2.05
N THR A 24 2.48 -15.08 2.36
CA THR A 24 1.64 -14.06 1.71
C THR A 24 1.35 -12.92 2.68
N PRO A 25 1.79 -11.67 2.39
CA PRO A 25 2.61 -11.24 1.26
C PRO A 25 4.08 -11.66 1.38
N SER A 26 4.75 -11.77 0.22
CA SER A 26 6.11 -12.31 0.10
C SER A 26 7.17 -11.46 0.78
N THR A 27 6.89 -10.18 1.06
CA THR A 27 7.76 -9.32 1.85
C THR A 27 6.98 -8.35 2.73
N ALA A 28 7.47 -8.12 3.96
CA ALA A 28 6.84 -7.22 4.93
C ALA A 28 6.66 -5.78 4.41
N ARG A 29 7.53 -5.33 3.48
CA ARG A 29 7.46 -4.03 2.79
C ARG A 29 6.19 -3.84 1.95
N GLN A 30 5.52 -4.91 1.55
CA GLN A 30 4.22 -4.81 0.84
C GLN A 30 3.11 -4.25 1.75
N PHE A 31 3.21 -4.45 3.07
CA PHE A 31 2.27 -3.87 4.02
C PHE A 31 2.39 -2.35 4.16
N ASP A 32 3.50 -1.73 3.72
CA ASP A 32 3.66 -0.29 3.82
C ASP A 32 2.66 0.45 2.95
N LEU A 33 2.36 -0.06 1.75
CA LEU A 33 1.28 0.47 0.93
C LEU A 33 -0.09 0.20 1.56
N ALA A 34 -0.31 -1.00 2.10
CA ALA A 34 -1.58 -1.38 2.71
C ALA A 34 -1.94 -0.51 3.92
N ARG A 35 -0.97 -0.20 4.80
CA ARG A 35 -1.15 0.70 5.95
C ARG A 35 -1.46 2.12 5.49
N MET A 36 -0.76 2.62 4.47
CA MET A 36 -0.99 3.95 3.91
C MET A 36 -2.41 4.09 3.33
N LEU A 37 -2.91 3.04 2.68
CA LEU A 37 -4.28 2.98 2.18
C LEU A 37 -5.30 2.85 3.32
N GLN A 38 -5.00 2.08 4.37
CA GLN A 38 -5.87 1.96 5.54
C GLN A 38 -6.06 3.31 6.24
N ASP A 39 -4.97 4.07 6.44
CA ASP A 39 -5.04 5.39 7.07
C ASP A 39 -5.84 6.36 6.19
N GLU A 40 -5.61 6.36 4.86
CA GLU A 40 -6.42 7.16 3.94
C GLU A 40 -7.91 6.78 3.98
N LEU A 41 -8.26 5.49 4.10
CA LEU A 41 -9.64 5.04 4.24
C LEU A 41 -10.28 5.54 5.54
N LYS A 42 -9.56 5.47 6.67
CA LYS A 42 -10.02 6.03 7.95
C LYS A 42 -10.22 7.54 7.88
N GLU A 43 -9.30 8.26 7.24
CA GLU A 43 -9.44 9.71 7.01
C GLU A 43 -10.65 10.05 6.13
N MET A 44 -11.05 9.15 5.23
CA MET A 44 -12.27 9.28 4.42
C MET A 44 -13.55 8.90 5.19
N GLY A 45 -13.44 8.56 6.48
CA GLY A 45 -14.56 8.17 7.33
C GLY A 45 -15.01 6.72 7.13
N ILE A 46 -14.21 5.91 6.44
CA ILE A 46 -14.43 4.46 6.33
C ILE A 46 -13.70 3.82 7.50
N ASP A 47 -14.44 3.62 8.58
CA ASP A 47 -14.01 2.91 9.79
C ASP A 47 -14.90 1.65 9.93
N SER A 48 -14.29 0.51 10.25
CA SER A 48 -14.98 -0.77 10.52
C SER A 48 -14.75 -1.16 11.97
#